data_AF-A0A1W9RKQ6-F1
#
_entry.id   AF-A0A1W9RKQ6-F1
#
_cell.length_a   1.000
_cell.length_b   1.000
_cell.length_c   1.000
_cell.angle_alpha   90.00
_cell.angle_beta   90.00
_cell.angle_gamma   90.00
#
_symmetry.space_group_name_H-M   'P 1'
#
loop_
_entity.id
_entity.type
_entity.pdbx_description
1 polymer ?
#
loop_
_entity_poly.entity_id
_entity_poly.type
_entity_poly.pdbx_seq_one_letter_code
_entity_poly.pdbx_strand_id
1 'polypeptide(L)'
;MKKHLALTLLEICLATLVFIVALIGILLFYFNTQEFNELASSFSVALNEAKKMMEVIRSTQFSDIYATYNNYRFDPEGFSSGLAKGIVYIDKEAGRDDLLRVNVVICFRAGRRIIGEDLDLDGVLDSGEDRNGNGRLDSPVELTTLVTSRY
;
A
#
# COMPACT_ATOMS: atom_id res chain seq x y z
N MET A 1 -6.44 -48.41 -45.39
CA MET A 1 -5.19 -47.79 -44.90
C MET A 1 -5.50 -46.40 -44.38
N LYS A 2 -5.35 -46.13 -43.08
CA LYS A 2 -5.44 -44.77 -42.54
C LYS A 2 -4.20 -44.00 -43.02
N LYS A 3 -4.39 -42.90 -43.77
CA LYS A 3 -3.30 -41.96 -44.09
C LYS A 3 -2.85 -41.31 -42.79
N HIS A 4 -1.63 -41.58 -42.35
CA HIS A 4 -0.99 -40.73 -41.34
C HIS A 4 -0.62 -39.42 -42.04
N LEU A 5 -1.24 -38.31 -41.64
CA LEU A 5 -0.81 -36.97 -42.05
C LEU A 5 0.59 -36.74 -41.47
N ALA A 6 1.61 -36.82 -42.31
CA ALA A 6 2.96 -36.45 -41.93
C ALA A 6 3.06 -34.92 -41.98
N LEU A 7 3.43 -34.29 -40.86
CA LEU A 7 3.69 -32.86 -40.78
C LEU A 7 4.90 -32.52 -41.66
N THR A 8 4.78 -31.44 -42.43
CA THR A 8 5.90 -30.92 -43.22
C THR A 8 6.90 -30.21 -42.30
N LEU A 9 8.17 -30.20 -42.69
CA LEU A 9 9.22 -29.52 -41.95
C LEU A 9 8.90 -28.02 -41.73
N LEU A 10 8.30 -27.38 -42.74
CA LEU A 10 7.89 -25.98 -42.67
C LEU A 10 6.81 -25.74 -41.59
N GLU A 11 5.81 -26.61 -41.49
CA GLU A 11 4.76 -26.52 -40.47
C GLU A 11 5.35 -26.66 -39.06
N ILE A 12 6.32 -27.54 -38.86
CA ILE A 12 7.01 -27.69 -37.58
C ILE A 12 7.80 -26.42 -37.23
N CYS A 13 8.54 -25.85 -38.19
CA CYS A 13 9.30 -24.60 -37.98
C CYS A 13 8.39 -23.40 -37.67
N LEU A 14 7.23 -23.30 -38.32
CA LEU A 14 6.27 -22.24 -38.03
C LEU A 14 5.62 -22.43 -36.66
N ALA A 15 5.23 -23.66 -36.32
CA ALA A 15 4.64 -23.99 -35.03
C ALA A 15 5.61 -23.72 -33.86
N THR A 16 6.89 -24.06 -34.02
CA THR A 16 7.90 -23.78 -32.98
C THR A 16 8.16 -22.29 -32.81
N LEU A 17 8.16 -21.51 -33.89
CA LEU A 17 8.33 -20.06 -33.79
C LEU A 17 7.16 -19.40 -33.04
N VAL A 18 5.92 -19.77 -33.36
CA VAL A 18 4.73 -19.30 -32.64
C VAL A 18 4.79 -19.72 -31.17
N PHE A 19 5.22 -20.96 -30.89
CA PHE A 19 5.37 -21.46 -29.52
C PHE A 19 6.40 -20.67 -28.72
N ILE A 20 7.56 -20.33 -29.30
CA ILE A 20 8.60 -19.54 -28.63
C ILE A 20 8.06 -18.15 -28.27
N VAL A 21 7.39 -17.47 -29.22
CA VAL A 21 6.82 -16.13 -28.96
C VAL A 21 5.75 -16.20 -27.87
N ALA A 22 4.87 -17.20 -27.91
CA ALA A 22 3.86 -17.40 -26.89
C ALA A 22 4.48 -17.67 -25.51
N LEU A 23 5.54 -18.49 -25.45
CA LEU A 23 6.24 -18.83 -24.21
C LEU A 23 6.93 -17.62 -23.58
N ILE A 24 7.57 -16.77 -24.40
CA ILE A 24 8.15 -15.50 -23.93
C ILE A 24 7.06 -14.58 -23.37
N GLY A 25 5.92 -14.47 -24.06
CA GLY A 25 4.78 -13.67 -23.61
C GLY A 25 4.23 -14.13 -22.26
N ILE A 26 4.06 -15.44 -22.07
CA ILE A 26 3.58 -16.03 -20.81
C ILE A 26 4.60 -15.79 -19.69
N LEU A 27 5.89 -15.91 -19.96
CA LEU A 27 6.93 -15.70 -18.96
C LEU A 27 6.97 -14.24 -18.48
N LEU A 28 6.86 -13.27 -19.39
CA LEU A 28 6.76 -11.84 -19.03
C LEU A 28 5.50 -11.56 -18.21
N PHE A 29 4.37 -12.16 -18.59
CA PHE A 29 3.12 -12.04 -17.84
C PHE A 29 3.25 -12.60 -16.42
N TYR A 30 3.94 -13.74 -16.25
CA TYR A 30 4.17 -14.36 -14.94
C TYR A 30 4.95 -13.43 -14.00
N PHE A 31 6.07 -12.85 -14.46
CA PHE A 31 6.86 -11.93 -13.63
C PHE A 31 6.07 -10.69 -13.22
N ASN A 32 5.33 -10.07 -14.15
CA ASN A 32 4.49 -8.92 -13.83
C ASN A 32 3.38 -9.26 -12.82
N THR A 33 2.79 -10.45 -12.93
CA THR A 33 1.76 -10.92 -11.99
C THR A 33 2.34 -11.15 -10.60
N GLN A 34 3.58 -11.63 -10.51
CA GLN A 34 4.24 -11.84 -9.22
C GLN A 34 4.48 -10.50 -8.48
N GLU A 35 4.97 -9.47 -9.18
CA GLU A 35 5.14 -8.13 -8.60
C GLU A 35 3.81 -7.51 -8.16
N PHE A 36 2.77 -7.66 -8.99
CA PHE A 36 1.43 -7.20 -8.65
C PHE A 36 0.87 -7.93 -7.41
N ASN A 37 1.09 -9.24 -7.31
CA ASN A 37 0.62 -10.03 -6.18
C ASN A 37 1.30 -9.62 -4.86
N GLU A 38 2.61 -9.31 -4.89
CA GLU A 38 3.33 -8.78 -3.73
C GLU A 38 2.76 -7.42 -3.31
N LEU A 39 2.58 -6.50 -4.27
CA LEU A 39 1.99 -5.19 -4.01
C LEU A 39 0.58 -5.31 -3.39
N ALA A 40 -0.26 -6.18 -3.95
CA ALA A 40 -1.62 -6.41 -3.46
C ALA A 40 -1.62 -6.99 -2.03
N SER A 41 -0.70 -7.92 -1.74
CA SER A 41 -0.53 -8.48 -0.41
C SER A 41 -0.10 -7.42 0.60
N SER A 42 0.95 -6.66 0.31
CA SER A 42 1.42 -5.56 1.17
C SER A 42 0.35 -4.49 1.38
N PHE A 43 -0.40 -4.13 0.33
CA PHE A 43 -1.52 -3.18 0.44
C PHE A 43 -2.60 -3.70 1.38
N SER A 44 -2.95 -4.99 1.29
CA SER A 44 -3.94 -5.61 2.18
C SER A 44 -3.47 -5.62 3.64
N VAL A 45 -2.19 -5.89 3.89
CA VAL A 45 -1.60 -5.86 5.24
C VAL A 45 -1.63 -4.44 5.78
N ALA A 46 -1.11 -3.46 5.03
CA ALA A 46 -1.11 -2.05 5.43
C ALA A 46 -2.53 -1.56 5.72
N LEU A 47 -3.51 -1.85 4.85
CA LEU A 47 -4.90 -1.46 5.07
C LEU A 47 -5.49 -2.08 6.35
N ASN A 48 -5.14 -3.33 6.65
CA ASN A 48 -5.59 -3.98 7.88
C ASN A 48 -4.98 -3.32 9.13
N GLU A 49 -3.70 -2.96 9.09
CA GLU A 49 -3.04 -2.25 10.19
C GLU A 49 -3.59 -0.84 10.39
N ALA A 50 -3.87 -0.11 9.30
CA ALA A 50 -4.54 1.19 9.38
C ALA A 50 -5.92 1.05 10.05
N LYS A 51 -6.70 0.02 9.71
CA LYS A 51 -7.98 -0.28 10.37
C LYS A 51 -7.81 -0.61 11.85
N LYS A 52 -6.81 -1.44 12.21
CA LYS A 52 -6.52 -1.72 13.63
C LYS A 52 -6.22 -0.43 14.39
N MET A 53 -5.41 0.47 13.84
CA MET A 53 -5.11 1.75 14.47
C MET A 53 -6.37 2.61 14.64
N MET A 54 -7.24 2.65 13.62
CA MET A 54 -8.51 3.35 13.70
C MET A 54 -9.42 2.78 14.82
N GLU A 55 -9.42 1.47 15.00
CA GLU A 55 -10.14 0.81 16.09
C GLU A 55 -9.57 1.16 17.47
N VAL A 56 -8.24 1.22 17.60
CA VAL A 56 -7.56 1.68 18.81
C VAL A 56 -8.01 3.11 19.15
N ILE A 57 -7.93 4.03 18.19
CA ILE A 57 -8.35 5.43 18.40
C ILE A 57 -9.83 5.51 18.75
N ARG A 58 -10.69 4.72 18.08
CA ARG A 58 -12.13 4.63 18.38
C ARG A 58 -12.42 4.17 19.81
N SER A 59 -11.57 3.34 20.39
CA SER A 59 -11.70 2.82 21.76
C SER A 59 -11.14 3.76 22.83
N THR A 60 -10.35 4.77 22.45
CA THR A 60 -9.74 5.73 23.38
C THR A 60 -10.71 6.84 23.76
N GLN A 61 -10.51 7.44 24.94
CA GLN A 61 -11.33 8.57 25.39
C GLN A 61 -11.07 9.78 24.51
N PHE A 62 -12.13 10.51 24.15
CA PHE A 62 -12.04 11.63 23.21
C PHE A 62 -11.05 12.73 23.64
N SER A 63 -10.95 12.99 24.95
CA SER A 63 -10.00 13.96 25.51
C SER A 63 -8.54 13.62 25.22
N ASP A 64 -8.23 12.33 25.11
CA ASP A 64 -6.85 11.84 25.05
C ASP A 64 -6.40 11.61 23.60
N ILE A 65 -7.35 11.55 22.66
CA ILE A 65 -7.11 11.29 21.23
C ILE A 65 -6.09 12.27 20.68
N TYR A 66 -6.35 13.58 20.81
CA TYR A 66 -5.47 14.61 20.24
C TYR A 66 -4.08 14.62 20.90
N ALA A 67 -4.02 14.48 22.23
CA ALA A 67 -2.75 14.54 22.95
C ALA A 67 -1.85 13.31 22.72
N THR A 68 -2.46 12.13 22.51
CA THR A 68 -1.74 10.86 22.41
C THR A 68 -1.37 10.53 20.97
N TYR A 69 -2.28 10.77 20.03
CA TYR A 69 -2.16 10.24 18.67
C TYR A 69 -1.80 11.28 17.61
N ASN A 70 -1.73 12.57 17.94
CA ASN A 70 -1.33 13.57 16.96
C ASN A 70 0.16 13.44 16.61
N ASN A 71 0.46 13.23 15.31
CA ASN A 71 1.79 12.88 14.80
C ASN A 71 2.36 11.60 15.42
N TYR A 72 1.50 10.71 15.90
CA TYR A 72 1.93 9.44 16.45
C TYR A 72 2.42 8.52 15.34
N ARG A 73 3.55 7.87 15.60
CA ARG A 73 4.21 6.96 14.65
C ARG A 73 4.20 5.57 15.22
N PHE A 74 3.93 4.59 14.37
CA PHE A 74 3.91 3.18 14.73
C PHE A 74 4.48 2.32 13.61
N ASP A 75 4.91 1.12 13.97
CA ASP A 75 5.40 0.13 13.01
C ASP A 75 4.27 -0.86 12.71
N PRO A 76 3.75 -0.92 11.46
CA PRO A 76 2.69 -1.84 11.09
C PRO A 76 3.14 -3.30 11.22
N GLU A 77 2.30 -4.15 11.82
CA GLU A 77 2.59 -5.59 11.89
C GLU A 77 2.54 -6.25 10.50
N GLY A 78 3.34 -7.30 10.30
CA GLY A 78 3.38 -8.05 9.04
C GLY A 78 4.40 -7.54 8.01
N PHE A 79 5.09 -6.43 8.30
CA PHE A 79 6.26 -5.99 7.57
C PHE A 79 7.55 -6.34 8.33
N SER A 80 8.65 -6.50 7.60
CA SER A 80 9.97 -6.56 8.25
C SER A 80 10.34 -5.17 8.79
N SER A 81 11.16 -5.14 9.83
CA SER A 81 11.58 -3.87 10.46
C SER A 81 12.19 -2.91 9.42
N GLY A 82 11.73 -1.64 9.45
CA GLY A 82 12.17 -0.59 8.52
C GLY A 82 11.59 -0.68 7.11
N LEU A 83 10.63 -1.59 6.85
CA LEU A 83 9.96 -1.69 5.55
C LEU A 83 8.56 -1.05 5.52
N ALA A 84 8.06 -0.57 6.66
CA ALA A 84 6.81 0.18 6.71
C ALA A 84 6.80 1.10 7.92
N LYS A 85 6.08 2.21 7.78
CA LYS A 85 5.81 3.15 8.86
C LYS A 85 4.39 3.67 8.76
N GLY A 86 3.68 3.67 9.89
CA GLY A 86 2.37 4.25 10.04
C GLY A 86 2.44 5.58 10.80
N ILE A 87 1.69 6.57 10.35
CA ILE A 87 1.59 7.89 10.97
C ILE A 87 0.12 8.23 11.16
N VAL A 88 -0.20 8.87 12.29
CA VAL A 88 -1.54 9.36 12.61
C VAL A 88 -1.51 10.88 12.68
N TYR A 89 -2.37 11.52 11.89
CA TYR A 89 -2.61 12.96 11.92
C TYR A 89 -3.98 13.25 12.51
N ILE A 90 -4.05 14.25 13.39
CA ILE A 90 -5.31 14.64 14.03
C ILE A 90 -5.51 16.14 13.88
N ASP A 91 -6.60 16.50 13.24
CA ASP A 91 -7.03 17.88 13.08
C ASP A 91 -8.29 18.19 13.86
N LYS A 92 -8.36 19.42 14.35
CA LYS A 92 -9.60 19.99 14.85
C LYS A 92 -10.42 20.49 13.67
N GLU A 93 -11.52 19.82 13.37
CA GLU A 93 -12.33 20.14 12.20
C GLU A 93 -13.01 21.50 12.39
N ALA A 94 -12.78 22.43 11.46
CA ALA A 94 -13.30 23.80 11.52
C ALA A 94 -12.98 24.54 12.84
N GLY A 95 -11.88 24.16 13.51
CA GLY A 95 -11.46 24.76 14.79
C GLY A 95 -12.33 24.38 15.97
N ARG A 96 -13.20 23.38 15.84
CA ARG A 96 -14.05 22.91 16.93
C ARG A 96 -13.31 21.89 17.78
N ASP A 97 -13.43 21.99 19.09
CA ASP A 97 -12.82 21.05 20.03
C ASP A 97 -13.64 19.75 20.20
N ASP A 98 -14.89 19.72 19.72
CA ASP A 98 -15.82 18.59 19.81
C ASP A 98 -15.72 17.62 18.63
N LEU A 99 -15.00 17.98 17.57
CA LEU A 99 -14.90 17.21 16.32
C LEU A 99 -13.44 17.10 15.86
N LEU A 100 -12.91 15.88 15.88
CA LEU A 100 -11.56 15.55 15.45
C LEU A 100 -11.61 14.78 14.13
N ARG A 101 -10.84 15.24 13.14
CA ARG A 101 -10.52 14.48 11.94
C ARG A 101 -9.28 13.66 12.22
N VAL A 102 -9.44 12.35 12.19
CA VAL A 102 -8.35 11.40 12.37
C VAL A 102 -8.00 10.86 11.01
N ASN A 103 -6.72 10.94 10.67
CA ASN A 103 -6.17 10.45 9.43
C ASN A 103 -5.02 9.49 9.74
N VAL A 104 -5.13 8.24 9.27
CA VAL A 104 -4.09 7.22 9.45
C VAL A 104 -3.50 6.93 8.09
N VAL A 105 -2.20 7.19 7.95
CA VAL A 105 -1.42 6.99 6.74
C VAL A 105 -0.41 5.89 7.00
N ILE A 106 -0.22 4.98 6.03
CA ILE A 106 0.85 3.99 6.10
C ILE A 106 1.68 4.04 4.82
N CYS A 107 2.96 4.29 4.99
CA CYS A 107 3.98 4.18 3.95
C CYS A 107 4.69 2.83 4.08
N PHE A 108 4.95 2.16 2.97
CA PHE A 108 5.57 0.84 2.99
C PHE A 108 6.34 0.50 1.72
N ARG A 109 7.26 -0.45 1.83
CA ARG A 109 7.99 -1.03 0.70
C ARG A 109 7.27 -2.28 0.19
N ALA A 110 7.03 -2.35 -1.11
CA ALA A 110 6.59 -3.53 -1.83
C ALA A 110 7.61 -3.87 -2.92
N GLY A 111 8.32 -4.99 -2.77
CA GLY A 111 9.46 -5.34 -3.61
C GLY A 111 10.51 -4.22 -3.66
N ARG A 112 10.72 -3.66 -4.85
CA ARG A 112 11.72 -2.62 -5.11
C ARG A 112 11.18 -1.19 -4.98
N ARG A 113 9.89 -1.04 -4.73
CA ARG A 113 9.21 0.25 -4.74
C ARG A 113 8.73 0.63 -3.34
N ILE A 114 8.87 1.90 -3.02
CA ILE A 114 8.24 2.51 -1.84
C ILE A 114 6.90 3.11 -2.26
N ILE A 115 5.89 2.83 -1.46
CA ILE A 115 4.51 3.27 -1.61
C ILE A 115 4.22 4.26 -0.50
N GLY A 116 3.93 5.50 -0.89
CA GLY A 116 3.84 6.65 0.02
C GLY A 116 4.89 7.70 -0.31
N GLU A 117 4.76 8.84 0.36
CA GLU A 117 5.69 9.97 0.27
C GLU A 117 6.94 9.80 1.14
N ASP A 118 6.84 9.00 2.21
CA ASP A 118 7.94 8.66 3.11
C ASP A 118 8.93 7.74 2.38
N LEU A 119 10.03 8.31 1.90
CA LEU A 119 11.01 7.66 1.02
C LEU A 119 12.06 6.86 1.80
N ASP A 120 12.26 7.15 3.07
CA ASP A 120 13.21 6.43 3.93
C ASP A 120 12.53 5.58 5.02
N LEU A 121 11.21 5.71 5.17
CA LEU A 121 10.33 4.95 6.05
C LEU A 121 10.60 5.19 7.55
N ASP A 122 10.96 6.43 7.90
CA ASP A 122 11.21 6.85 9.29
C ASP A 122 10.00 7.54 9.96
N GLY A 123 9.01 7.96 9.16
CA GLY A 123 7.78 8.62 9.59
C GLY A 123 7.92 10.11 9.91
N VAL A 124 9.05 10.72 9.54
CA VAL A 124 9.32 12.15 9.55
C VAL A 124 9.08 12.68 8.15
N LEU A 125 8.51 13.88 8.05
CA LEU A 125 8.42 14.55 6.76
C LEU A 125 9.76 15.21 6.42
N ASP A 126 10.52 14.60 5.51
CA ASP A 126 11.81 15.10 5.07
C ASP A 126 11.74 16.03 3.86
N SER A 127 12.85 16.72 3.61
CA SER A 127 12.99 17.62 2.47
C SER A 127 12.84 16.85 1.15
N GLY A 128 11.75 17.12 0.44
CA GLY A 128 11.45 16.52 -0.87
C GLY A 128 10.44 15.36 -0.82
N GLU A 129 9.94 15.03 0.37
CA GLU A 129 8.88 14.03 0.54
C GLU A 129 7.48 14.62 0.40
N ASP A 130 7.27 15.86 0.87
CA ASP A 130 6.01 16.62 0.72
C ASP A 130 5.78 17.03 -0.74
N ARG A 131 5.15 16.17 -1.55
CA ARG A 131 5.00 16.46 -2.99
C ARG A 131 3.87 17.44 -3.29
N ASN A 132 2.88 17.51 -2.41
CA ASN A 132 1.71 18.37 -2.61
C ASN A 132 1.72 19.65 -1.75
N GLY A 133 2.69 19.79 -0.84
CA GLY A 133 2.89 20.97 0.00
C GLY A 133 1.91 21.08 1.16
N ASN A 134 1.33 19.98 1.62
CA ASN A 134 0.32 19.97 2.69
C ASN A 134 0.93 19.85 4.09
N GLY A 135 2.25 19.68 4.20
CA GLY A 135 2.96 19.52 5.48
C GLY A 135 2.74 18.17 6.16
N ARG A 136 2.38 17.13 5.40
CA ARG A 136 2.16 15.75 5.87
C ARG A 136 2.74 14.75 4.88
N LEU A 137 2.90 13.52 5.36
CA LEU A 137 3.20 12.38 4.51
C LEU A 137 1.88 11.80 4.00
N ASP A 138 1.76 11.67 2.68
CA ASP A 138 0.62 11.02 2.04
C ASP A 138 0.96 9.63 1.52
N SER A 139 -0.04 8.75 1.48
CA SER A 139 0.09 7.41 0.92
C SER A 139 -1.22 6.93 0.30
N PRO A 140 -1.17 6.07 -0.74
CA PRO A 140 -2.37 5.37 -1.23
C PRO A 140 -3.11 4.56 -0.15
N VAL A 141 -2.44 4.20 0.95
CA VAL A 141 -3.08 3.61 2.13
C VAL A 141 -3.29 4.71 3.16
N GLU A 142 -4.42 5.39 3.03
CA GLU A 142 -4.88 6.44 3.92
C GLU A 142 -6.34 6.17 4.33
N LEU A 143 -6.62 6.25 5.62
CA LEU A 143 -7.97 6.19 6.18
C LEU A 143 -8.28 7.46 6.95
N THR A 144 -9.35 8.15 6.54
CA THR A 144 -9.84 9.33 7.24
C THR A 144 -11.18 9.03 7.89
N THR A 145 -11.34 9.45 9.15
CA THR A 145 -12.64 9.45 9.83
C THR A 145 -12.83 10.73 10.63
N LEU A 146 -14.08 11.01 10.98
CA LEU A 146 -14.44 12.04 11.92
C LEU A 146 -14.88 11.39 13.24
N VAL A 147 -14.26 11.79 14.33
CA VAL A 147 -14.62 11.38 15.68
C VAL A 147 -15.18 12.60 16.40
N THR A 148 -16.38 12.46 16.94
CA THR A 148 -16.99 13.47 17.80
C THR A 148 -16.92 13.02 19.25
N SER A 149 -16.86 13.97 20.18
CA SER A 149 -17.14 13.66 21.58
C SER A 149 -18.53 13.02 21.66
N ARG A 150 -18.64 11.83 22.27
CA ARG A 150 -19.94 11.39 22.77
C ARG A 150 -20.31 12.32 23.93
N TYR A 151 -21.57 12.74 23.98
CA TYR A 151 -22.14 13.55 25.06
C TYR A 151 -21.73 13.05 26.44
#